data_AF-A0A931RBE8-F1
#
_entry.id   AF-A0A931RBE8-F1
#
_cell.length_a   1.000
_cell.length_b   1.000
_cell.length_c   1.000
_cell.angle_alpha   90.00
_cell.angle_beta   90.00
_cell.angle_gamma   90.00
#
_symmetry.space_group_name_H-M   'P 1'
#
loop_
_entity.id
_entity.type
_entity.pdbx_description
1 polymer ?
#
loop_
_entity_poly.entity_id
_entity_poly.type
_entity_poly.pdbx_seq_one_letter_code
_entity_poly.pdbx_strand_id
1 'polypeptide(L)'
;MAKAQKIEKPRAEWGSDVVVDLLKAFEFEYIAINPGATFRGLHDSLVNYGGNHAPEIILCNHEEIAVALAHGYARAKGRPMAAAVHNVVGLQHASMAIYNAWADRLPVIVLGGTGPMDSANRRPWIDW
;
A
#
# COMPACT_ATOMS: atom_id res chain seq x y z
N MET A 1 -32.56 22.79 -6.98
CA MET A 1 -31.52 21.75 -7.20
C MET A 1 -30.30 22.15 -6.39
N ALA A 2 -29.87 21.33 -5.42
CA ALA A 2 -28.68 21.61 -4.62
C ALA A 2 -27.44 21.50 -5.51
N LYS A 3 -26.60 22.53 -5.54
CA LYS A 3 -25.31 22.50 -6.24
C LYS A 3 -24.48 21.38 -5.60
N ALA A 4 -23.98 20.44 -6.41
CA ALA A 4 -22.96 19.51 -5.96
C ALA A 4 -21.79 20.33 -5.41
N GLN A 5 -21.52 20.18 -4.11
CA GLN A 5 -20.41 20.83 -3.46
C GLN A 5 -19.14 20.24 -4.09
N LYS A 6 -18.35 21.07 -4.78
CA LYS A 6 -16.99 20.69 -5.17
C LYS A 6 -16.24 20.44 -3.87
N ILE A 7 -16.08 19.16 -3.50
CA ILE A 7 -15.16 18.77 -2.46
C ILE A 7 -13.78 19.12 -3.01
N GLU A 8 -13.19 20.19 -2.50
CA GLU A 8 -11.80 20.54 -2.82
C GLU A 8 -10.95 19.33 -2.43
N LYS A 9 -10.12 18.84 -3.37
CA LYS A 9 -9.17 17.79 -3.02
C LYS A 9 -8.27 18.34 -1.92
N PRO A 10 -8.12 17.65 -0.78
CA PRO A 10 -7.14 18.05 0.21
C PRO A 10 -5.79 18.16 -0.48
N ARG A 11 -5.01 19.18 -0.13
CA ARG A 11 -3.65 19.34 -0.64
C ARG A 11 -2.77 18.32 0.09
N ALA A 12 -1.89 17.62 -0.61
CA ALA A 12 -0.95 16.70 0.02
C ALA A 12 -0.10 17.41 1.08
N GLU A 13 -0.12 16.91 2.32
CA GLU A 13 0.64 17.44 3.45
C GLU A 13 1.73 16.46 3.89
N TRP A 14 1.48 15.16 3.75
CA TRP A 14 2.38 14.09 4.15
C TRP A 14 3.00 13.38 2.95
N GLY A 15 4.20 12.80 3.14
CA GLY A 15 4.84 12.02 2.08
C GLY A 15 4.00 10.82 1.62
N SER A 16 3.18 10.26 2.51
CA SER A 16 2.20 9.22 2.19
C SER A 16 1.06 9.70 1.29
N ASP A 17 0.64 10.96 1.38
CA ASP A 17 -0.38 11.54 0.50
C ASP A 17 0.12 11.56 -0.95
N VAL A 18 1.40 11.89 -1.14
CA VAL A 18 2.05 11.86 -2.46
C VAL A 18 2.08 10.43 -3.04
N VAL A 19 2.31 9.42 -2.20
CA VAL A 19 2.23 8.01 -2.63
C VAL A 19 0.81 7.67 -3.07
N VAL A 20 -0.22 8.12 -2.34
CA VAL A 20 -1.62 7.91 -2.72
C VAL A 20 -1.96 8.63 -4.04
N ASP A 21 -1.47 9.85 -4.24
CA ASP A 21 -1.65 10.58 -5.50
C ASP A 21 -0.99 9.85 -6.68
N LEU A 22 0.18 9.24 -6.48
CA LEU A 22 0.84 8.42 -7.50
C LEU A 22 0.02 7.16 -7.81
N LEU A 23 -0.45 6.43 -6.78
CA LEU A 23 -1.30 5.26 -6.98
C LEU A 23 -2.58 5.61 -7.76
N LYS A 24 -3.18 6.77 -7.47
CA LYS A 24 -4.31 7.34 -8.22
C LYS A 24 -3.95 7.66 -9.67
N ALA A 25 -2.81 8.33 -9.89
CA ALA A 25 -2.37 8.74 -11.22
C ALA A 25 -2.06 7.55 -12.14
N PHE A 26 -1.58 6.44 -11.57
CA PHE A 26 -1.37 5.18 -12.28
C PHE A 26 -2.59 4.25 -12.29
N GLU A 27 -3.74 4.74 -11.84
CA GLU A 27 -5.03 4.03 -11.87
C GLU A 27 -5.01 2.67 -11.16
N PHE A 28 -4.35 2.58 -10.01
CA PHE A 28 -4.45 1.38 -9.16
C PHE A 28 -5.87 1.26 -8.62
N GLU A 29 -6.56 0.16 -8.96
CA GLU A 29 -7.92 -0.11 -8.50
C GLU A 29 -7.94 -0.54 -7.03
N TYR A 30 -6.94 -1.33 -6.62
CA TYR A 30 -6.87 -1.94 -5.30
C TYR A 30 -5.45 -1.92 -4.72
N ILE A 31 -5.37 -1.93 -3.39
CA ILE A 31 -4.15 -2.18 -2.63
C ILE A 31 -4.41 -3.20 -1.52
N ALA A 32 -3.69 -4.33 -1.54
CA ALA A 32 -3.79 -5.33 -0.47
C ALA A 32 -2.83 -4.98 0.67
N ILE A 33 -3.30 -5.01 1.93
CA ILE A 33 -2.46 -4.66 3.09
C ILE A 33 -2.68 -5.64 4.24
N ASN A 34 -1.60 -5.99 4.95
CA ASN A 34 -1.68 -6.50 6.33
C ASN A 34 -1.43 -5.34 7.30
N PRO A 35 -2.45 -4.79 8.00
CA PRO A 35 -2.32 -3.54 8.75
C PRO A 35 -1.08 -3.45 9.64
N GLY A 36 -0.41 -2.29 9.59
CA GLY A 36 0.91 -2.17 10.20
C GLY A 36 1.40 -0.81 10.62
N ALA A 37 2.13 -0.79 11.75
CA ALA A 37 2.70 0.43 12.30
C ALA A 37 3.78 1.07 11.41
N THR A 38 4.51 0.24 10.65
CA THR A 38 5.64 0.63 9.79
C THR A 38 5.23 1.43 8.55
N PHE A 39 3.97 1.29 8.11
CA PHE A 39 3.39 2.10 7.02
C PHE A 39 2.09 2.80 7.44
N ARG A 40 1.88 3.03 8.75
CA ARG A 40 0.66 3.65 9.29
C ARG A 40 0.28 4.97 8.60
N GLY A 41 1.28 5.78 8.19
CA GLY A 41 1.03 7.02 7.46
C GLY A 41 0.42 6.77 6.09
N LEU A 42 0.88 5.73 5.38
CA LEU A 42 0.25 5.30 4.13
C LEU A 42 -1.17 4.79 4.37
N HIS A 43 -1.39 4.02 5.44
CA HIS A 43 -2.73 3.55 5.78
C HIS A 43 -3.68 4.72 6.07
N ASP A 44 -3.24 5.69 6.87
CA ASP A 44 -3.98 6.91 7.17
C ASP A 44 -4.29 7.71 5.89
N SER A 45 -3.29 7.96 5.05
CA SER A 45 -3.46 8.66 3.79
C SER A 45 -4.39 7.92 2.82
N LEU A 46 -4.37 6.58 2.74
CA LEU A 46 -5.29 5.84 1.88
C LEU A 46 -6.75 6.06 2.28
N VAL A 47 -7.02 6.11 3.59
CA VAL A 47 -8.38 6.26 4.14
C VAL A 47 -8.80 7.74 4.16
N ASN A 48 -8.05 8.60 4.81
CA ASN A 48 -8.46 9.96 5.15
C ASN A 48 -8.18 10.98 4.04
N TYR A 49 -7.03 10.86 3.36
CA TYR A 49 -6.69 11.72 2.21
C TYR A 49 -7.25 11.13 0.90
N GLY A 50 -7.10 9.83 0.73
CA GLY A 50 -7.47 9.06 -0.46
C GLY A 50 -8.95 8.73 -0.55
N GLY A 51 -9.67 8.73 0.56
CA GLY A 51 -11.09 8.37 0.62
C GLY A 51 -11.35 6.87 0.41
N ASN A 52 -10.34 6.01 0.59
CA ASN A 52 -10.40 4.57 0.35
C ASN A 52 -10.98 4.21 -1.04
N HIS A 53 -10.58 4.96 -2.07
CA HIS A 53 -11.07 4.77 -3.42
C HIS A 53 -9.96 5.04 -4.43
N ALA A 54 -9.78 4.08 -5.35
CA ALA A 54 -8.77 4.11 -6.41
C ALA A 54 -7.37 4.50 -5.87
N PRO A 55 -6.73 3.71 -5.00
CA PRO A 55 -7.07 2.31 -4.71
C PRO A 55 -7.99 2.13 -3.50
N GLU A 56 -8.88 1.12 -3.57
CA GLU A 56 -9.59 0.57 -2.42
C GLU A 56 -8.70 -0.42 -1.66
N ILE A 57 -8.71 -0.34 -0.33
CA ILE A 57 -7.94 -1.23 0.54
C ILE A 57 -8.60 -2.60 0.61
N ILE A 58 -7.81 -3.65 0.35
CA ILE A 58 -8.16 -5.03 0.69
C ILE A 58 -7.35 -5.46 1.92
N LEU A 59 -8.05 -5.68 3.03
CA LEU A 59 -7.42 -6.14 4.27
C LEU A 59 -7.05 -7.61 4.18
N CYS A 60 -5.83 -7.93 4.59
CA CYS A 60 -5.26 -9.26 4.65
C CYS A 60 -4.73 -9.53 6.05
N ASN A 61 -4.62 -10.80 6.42
CA ASN A 61 -4.14 -11.23 7.76
C ASN A 61 -2.64 -11.59 7.77
N HIS A 62 -1.97 -11.54 6.62
CA HIS A 62 -0.57 -11.91 6.46
C HIS A 62 0.02 -11.26 5.19
N GLU A 63 1.29 -10.89 5.21
CA GLU A 63 1.98 -10.20 4.12
C GLU A 63 2.09 -11.06 2.86
N GLU A 64 2.35 -12.37 3.03
CA GLU A 64 2.38 -13.32 1.92
C GLU A 64 1.03 -13.35 1.17
N ILE A 65 -0.08 -13.30 1.91
CA ILE A 65 -1.43 -13.28 1.33
C ILE A 65 -1.67 -11.96 0.59
N ALA A 66 -1.23 -10.83 1.13
CA ALA A 66 -1.39 -9.54 0.47
C ALA A 66 -0.68 -9.51 -0.90
N VAL A 67 0.55 -10.02 -0.98
CA VAL A 67 1.30 -10.10 -2.24
C VAL A 67 0.70 -11.18 -3.17
N ALA A 68 0.32 -12.34 -2.64
CA ALA A 68 -0.31 -13.40 -3.44
C ALA A 68 -1.65 -12.95 -4.05
N LEU A 69 -2.43 -12.12 -3.34
CA LEU A 69 -3.65 -11.53 -3.86
C LEU A 69 -3.35 -10.57 -5.01
N ALA A 70 -2.38 -9.67 -4.84
CA ALA A 70 -1.95 -8.75 -5.89
C ALA A 70 -1.42 -9.51 -7.12
N HIS A 71 -0.68 -10.59 -6.90
CA HIS A 71 -0.23 -11.50 -7.95
C HIS A 71 -1.41 -12.15 -8.71
N GLY A 72 -2.38 -12.71 -7.98
CA GLY A 72 -3.58 -13.31 -8.58
C GLY A 72 -4.42 -12.30 -9.37
N TYR A 73 -4.59 -11.09 -8.83
CA TYR A 73 -5.25 -9.99 -9.54
C TYR A 73 -4.53 -9.65 -10.84
N ALA A 74 -3.20 -9.51 -10.80
CA ALA A 74 -2.42 -9.19 -11.98
C ALA A 74 -2.56 -10.27 -13.06
N ARG A 75 -2.59 -11.55 -12.67
CA ARG A 75 -2.85 -12.67 -13.57
C ARG A 75 -4.24 -12.61 -14.22
N ALA A 76 -5.26 -12.33 -13.41
CA ALA A 76 -6.65 -12.36 -13.86
C ALA A 76 -7.04 -11.13 -14.69
N LYS A 77 -6.54 -9.95 -14.31
CA LYS A 77 -6.92 -8.66 -14.92
C LYS A 77 -5.95 -8.20 -16.01
N GLY A 78 -4.70 -8.67 -15.98
CA GLY A 78 -3.63 -8.15 -16.85
C GLY A 78 -3.19 -6.73 -16.50
N ARG A 79 -3.47 -6.25 -15.28
CA ARG A 79 -3.07 -4.92 -14.76
C ARG A 79 -2.33 -5.08 -13.43
N PRO A 80 -1.37 -4.21 -13.09
CA PRO A 80 -0.70 -4.26 -11.81
C PRO A 80 -1.67 -4.01 -10.64
N MET A 81 -1.40 -4.66 -9.51
CA MET A 81 -2.02 -4.33 -8.23
C MET A 81 -0.93 -4.03 -7.19
N ALA A 82 -1.24 -3.14 -6.26
CA ALA A 82 -0.34 -2.79 -5.19
C ALA A 82 -0.53 -3.72 -3.98
N ALA A 83 0.55 -3.99 -3.26
CA ALA A 83 0.53 -4.61 -1.94
C ALA A 83 1.39 -3.77 -0.99
N ALA A 84 0.88 -3.44 0.20
CA ALA A 84 1.69 -2.82 1.25
C ALA A 84 2.05 -3.87 2.32
N VAL A 85 3.33 -3.94 2.65
CA VAL A 85 3.88 -4.91 3.61
C VAL A 85 4.69 -4.22 4.70
N HIS A 86 4.74 -4.86 5.86
CA HIS A 86 5.54 -4.36 6.98
C HIS A 86 7.05 -4.41 6.68
N ASN A 87 7.81 -3.56 7.39
CA ASN A 87 9.28 -3.57 7.31
C ASN A 87 9.87 -4.90 7.81
N VAL A 88 11.12 -5.18 7.40
CA VAL A 88 11.99 -6.27 7.87
C VAL A 88 11.31 -7.64 7.86
N VAL A 89 10.69 -8.04 8.98
CA VAL A 89 10.08 -9.36 9.16
C VAL A 89 8.87 -9.51 8.25
N GLY A 90 8.03 -8.48 8.11
CA GLY A 90 6.89 -8.52 7.18
C GLY A 90 7.34 -8.72 5.72
N LEU A 91 8.41 -8.03 5.32
CA LEU A 91 8.99 -8.20 3.99
C LEU A 91 9.61 -9.59 3.80
N GLN A 92 10.21 -10.18 4.83
CA GLN A 92 10.67 -11.57 4.82
C GLN A 92 9.50 -12.55 4.64
N HIS A 93 8.37 -12.34 5.33
CA HIS A 93 7.16 -13.14 5.11
C HIS A 93 6.58 -12.97 3.71
N ALA A 94 6.73 -11.79 3.10
CA ALA A 94 6.27 -11.53 1.73
C ALA A 94 7.16 -12.18 0.65
N SER A 95 8.42 -12.53 0.96
CA SER A 95 9.43 -12.84 -0.06
C SER A 95 9.07 -14.02 -0.96
N MET A 96 8.40 -15.03 -0.41
CA MET A 96 7.96 -16.21 -1.18
C MET A 96 6.92 -15.85 -2.24
N ALA A 97 5.94 -15.01 -1.89
CA ALA A 97 4.94 -14.53 -2.83
C ALA A 97 5.53 -13.57 -3.87
N ILE A 98 6.51 -12.75 -3.49
CA ILE A 98 7.26 -11.89 -4.42
C ILE A 98 8.01 -12.74 -5.46
N TYR A 99 8.69 -13.81 -5.00
CA TYR A 99 9.38 -14.74 -5.88
C TYR A 99 8.41 -15.39 -6.88
N ASN A 100 7.24 -15.82 -6.43
CA ASN A 100 6.22 -16.41 -7.32
C ASN A 100 5.73 -15.41 -8.38
N ALA A 101 5.44 -14.17 -8.00
CA ALA A 101 5.03 -13.13 -8.95
C ALA A 101 6.13 -12.84 -10.00
N TRP A 102 7.40 -12.82 -9.56
CA TRP A 102 8.55 -12.68 -10.45
C TRP A 102 8.71 -13.87 -11.40
N ALA A 103 8.59 -15.10 -10.89
CA ALA A 103 8.68 -16.32 -11.70
C ALA A 103 7.61 -16.35 -12.80
N ASP A 104 6.40 -15.89 -12.47
CA ASP A 104 5.26 -15.79 -13.39
C ASP A 104 5.31 -14.56 -14.31
N ARG A 105 6.30 -13.67 -14.14
CA ARG A 105 6.46 -12.41 -14.90
C ARG A 105 5.24 -11.49 -14.78
N LEU A 106 4.57 -11.51 -13.64
CA LEU A 106 3.38 -10.71 -13.41
C LEU A 106 3.70 -9.40 -12.67
N PRO A 107 3.06 -8.29 -13.06
CA PRO A 107 3.38 -6.98 -12.50
C PRO A 107 2.71 -6.80 -11.13
N VAL A 108 3.51 -6.68 -10.08
CA VAL A 108 3.06 -6.36 -8.72
C VAL A 108 3.91 -5.22 -8.16
N ILE A 109 3.28 -4.20 -7.59
CA ILE A 109 3.99 -3.13 -6.87
C ILE A 109 3.95 -3.40 -5.38
N VAL A 110 5.11 -3.68 -4.79
CA VAL A 110 5.23 -3.93 -3.34
C VAL A 110 5.76 -2.68 -2.65
N LEU A 111 4.96 -2.11 -1.77
CA LEU A 111 5.30 -0.95 -0.94
C LEU A 111 5.71 -1.43 0.45
N GLY A 112 6.99 -1.32 0.78
CA GLY A 112 7.52 -1.63 2.11
C GLY A 112 7.42 -0.42 3.03
N GLY A 113 6.81 -0.58 4.21
CA GLY A 113 6.93 0.40 5.28
C GLY A 113 8.36 0.44 5.84
N THR A 114 8.80 1.59 6.34
CA THR A 114 10.05 1.70 7.10
C THR A 114 9.93 2.76 8.19
N GLY A 115 10.63 2.54 9.30
CA GLY A 115 10.78 3.54 10.35
C GLY A 115 11.78 4.64 9.96
N PRO A 116 12.06 5.60 10.85
CA PRO A 116 13.15 6.54 10.65
C PRO A 116 14.47 5.81 10.34
N MET A 117 15.15 6.26 9.28
CA MET A 117 16.44 5.70 8.87
C MET A 117 17.51 5.92 9.94
N ASP A 118 17.46 7.07 10.61
CA ASP A 118 18.23 7.32 11.82
C ASP A 118 17.61 6.56 13.00
N SER A 119 18.38 5.63 13.55
CA SER A 119 17.95 4.78 14.65
C SER A 119 17.67 5.56 15.93
N ALA A 120 18.27 6.73 16.13
CA ALA A 120 18.01 7.59 17.29
C ALA A 120 16.57 8.16 17.28
N ASN A 121 15.94 8.25 16.11
CA ASN A 121 14.58 8.76 15.95
C ASN A 121 13.51 7.65 15.98
N ARG A 122 13.92 6.37 16.07
CA ARG A 122 12.99 5.24 16.08
C ARG A 122 12.25 5.16 17.41
N ARG A 123 10.94 4.91 17.35
CA ARG A 123 10.15 4.66 18.56
C ARG A 123 10.50 3.27 19.09
N PRO A 124 10.84 3.15 20.39
CA PRO A 124 11.17 1.86 20.99
C PRO A 124 10.07 0.83 20.74
N TRP A 125 10.48 -0.38 20.34
CA TRP A 125 9.59 -1.55 20.16
C TRP A 125 8.58 -1.46 19.01
N ILE A 126 8.57 -0.38 18.23
CA ILE A 126 7.59 -0.14 17.15
C ILE A 126 8.28 0.05 15.80
N ASP A 127 9.37 0.82 15.76
CA ASP A 127 10.09 1.14 14.52
C ASP A 127 11.38 0.29 14.44
N TRP A 128 11.46 -0.54 13.39
CA TRP A 128 12.58 -1.47 13.09
C TRP A 128 13.37 -1.05 11.86
#